data_AF-A0A0B6Y3G2-F1
#
_entry.id   AF-A0A0B6Y3G2-F1
#
_cell.length_a   1.000
_cell.length_b   1.000
_cell.length_c   1.000
_cell.angle_alpha   90.00
_cell.angle_beta   90.00
_cell.angle_gamma   90.00
#
_symmetry.space_group_name_H-M   'P 1'
#
loop_
_entity.id
_entity.type
_entity.pdbx_description
1 polymer ?
#
loop_
_entity_poly.entity_id
_entity_poly.type
_entity_poly.pdbx_seq_one_letter_code
_entity_poly.pdbx_strand_id
1 'polypeptide(L)'
;NLRKQHDRVRRSANQVLHIKFNAYNREFSLRLRRDVDIFSPDHKTVEFDDHLVAVDTSFVYNGHVEGVPKSHVHLAIIDGIARGHIHIPGETTYHIDSAEQYFSKTDF
;
A
#
# COMPACT_ATOMS: atom_id res chain seq x y z
N ASN A 1 -0.51 4.65 -13.97
CA ASN A 1 0.58 3.66 -13.82
C ASN A 1 1.09 3.80 -12.39
N LEU A 2 0.61 2.90 -11.50
CA LEU A 2 0.88 2.95 -10.06
C LEU A 2 2.38 2.83 -9.74
N ARG A 3 3.10 1.95 -10.47
CA ARG A 3 4.55 1.76 -10.30
C ARG A 3 5.32 3.07 -10.44
N LYS A 4 5.09 3.83 -11.51
CA LYS A 4 5.76 5.14 -11.72
C LYS A 4 5.42 6.18 -10.65
N GLN A 5 4.18 6.17 -10.15
CA GLN A 5 3.76 7.10 -9.07
C GLN A 5 4.43 6.72 -7.74
N HIS A 6 4.47 5.42 -7.43
CA HIS A 6 5.16 4.86 -6.29
C HIS A 6 6.66 5.20 -6.32
N ASP A 7 7.35 4.95 -7.44
CA ASP A 7 8.79 5.23 -7.59
C ASP A 7 9.15 6.70 -7.34
N ARG A 8 8.22 7.61 -7.64
CA ARG A 8 8.38 9.04 -7.39
C ARG A 8 8.16 9.39 -5.91
N VAL A 9 7.04 8.92 -5.36
CA VAL A 9 6.63 9.23 -3.97
C VAL A 9 7.60 8.63 -2.95
N ARG A 10 8.14 7.44 -3.21
CA ARG A 10 9.13 6.78 -2.35
C ARG A 10 10.37 7.65 -2.07
N ARG A 11 10.73 8.57 -2.96
CA ARG A 11 11.90 9.45 -2.81
C ARG A 11 11.70 10.60 -1.80
N SER A 12 10.50 10.80 -1.27
CA SER A 12 10.22 11.84 -0.27
C SER A 12 9.03 11.48 0.61
N ALA A 13 9.24 11.41 1.93
CA ALA A 13 8.19 11.08 2.89
C ALA A 13 6.99 12.05 2.90
N ASN A 14 7.18 13.30 2.44
CA ASN A 14 6.14 14.32 2.40
C ASN A 14 5.26 14.26 1.14
N GLN A 15 5.56 13.36 0.19
CA GLN A 15 4.76 13.25 -1.02
C GLN A 15 3.47 12.44 -0.77
N VAL A 16 2.37 12.95 -1.33
CA VAL A 16 1.07 12.30 -1.28
C VAL A 16 0.91 11.41 -2.51
N LEU A 17 0.55 10.15 -2.28
CA LEU A 17 0.16 9.21 -3.31
C LEU A 17 -1.36 9.22 -3.45
N HIS A 18 -1.86 9.60 -4.62
CA HIS A 18 -3.28 9.49 -4.96
C HIS A 18 -3.52 8.26 -5.81
N ILE A 19 -4.42 7.39 -5.37
CA ILE A 19 -4.88 6.21 -6.11
C ILE A 19 -6.37 6.36 -6.35
N LYS A 20 -6.81 6.24 -7.60
CA LYS A 20 -8.23 6.26 -7.98
C LYS A 20 -8.60 4.98 -8.71
N PHE A 21 -9.69 4.33 -8.31
CA PHE A 21 -10.21 3.14 -8.98
C PHE A 21 -11.71 2.96 -8.69
N ASN A 22 -12.35 2.12 -9.49
CA ASN A 22 -13.76 1.77 -9.33
C ASN A 22 -13.90 0.30 -8.94
N ALA A 23 -14.70 0.01 -7.92
CA ALA A 23 -15.06 -1.35 -7.50
C ALA A 23 -16.42 -1.32 -6.79
N TYR A 24 -17.21 -2.40 -6.88
CA TYR A 24 -18.51 -2.49 -6.21
C TYR A 24 -19.46 -1.30 -6.50
N ASN A 25 -19.49 -0.81 -7.75
CA ASN A 25 -20.24 0.39 -8.15
C ASN A 25 -19.93 1.66 -7.34
N ARG A 26 -18.70 1.73 -6.81
CA ARG A 26 -18.19 2.87 -6.05
C ARG A 26 -16.84 3.31 -6.60
N GLU A 27 -16.65 4.63 -6.68
CA GLU A 27 -15.33 5.22 -6.91
C GLU A 27 -14.59 5.35 -5.57
N PHE A 28 -13.35 4.87 -5.53
CA PHE A 28 -12.43 5.06 -4.42
C PHE A 28 -11.36 6.06 -4.84
N SER A 29 -11.33 7.23 -4.18
CA SER A 29 -10.23 8.19 -4.29
C SER A 29 -9.43 8.15 -2.99
N LEU A 30 -8.30 7.44 -3.01
CA LEU A 30 -7.42 7.27 -1.86
C LEU A 30 -6.39 8.39 -1.83
N ARG A 31 -6.22 9.00 -0.67
CA ARG A 31 -5.14 9.96 -0.38
C ARG A 31 -4.21 9.37 0.66
N LEU A 32 -3.00 9.01 0.22
CA LEU A 32 -2.07 8.20 1.00
C LEU A 32 -0.75 8.95 1.25
N ARG A 33 -0.13 8.67 2.39
CA ARG A 33 1.24 9.08 2.72
C ARG A 33 2.05 7.86 3.11
N ARG A 34 3.36 7.93 2.92
CA ARG A 34 4.25 6.88 3.41
C ARG A 34 4.16 6.84 4.94
N ASP A 35 3.97 5.65 5.47
CA ASP A 35 4.06 5.42 6.91
C ASP A 35 5.55 5.31 7.27
N VAL A 36 6.03 6.24 8.09
CA VAL A 36 7.44 6.32 8.51
C VAL A 36 7.66 5.84 9.94
N ASP A 37 6.57 5.58 10.67
CA ASP A 37 6.62 5.26 12.11
C ASP A 37 6.44 3.75 12.37
N ILE A 38 6.03 2.98 11.37
CA ILE A 38 5.79 1.54 11.51
C ILE A 38 7.07 0.71 11.67
N PHE A 39 8.22 1.21 11.20
CA PHE A 39 9.51 0.55 11.35
C PHE A 39 10.40 1.33 12.30
N SER A 40 11.13 0.60 13.16
CA SER A 40 12.16 1.22 13.99
C SER A 40 13.23 1.89 13.10
N PRO A 41 13.76 3.07 13.48
CA PRO A 41 14.83 3.74 12.72
C PRO A 41 16.08 2.89 12.50
N ASP A 42 16.32 1.89 13.35
CA ASP A 42 17.43 0.95 13.30
C ASP A 42 17.05 -0.42 12.72
N HIS A 43 15.88 -0.54 12.09
CA HIS A 43 15.42 -1.79 11.48
C HIS A 43 16.40 -2.28 10.41
N LYS A 44 16.83 -3.54 10.55
CA LYS A 44 17.75 -4.24 9.65
C LYS A 44 17.25 -5.67 9.43
N THR A 45 17.54 -6.21 8.26
CA THR A 45 17.31 -7.63 7.95
C THR A 45 18.63 -8.39 8.12
N VAL A 46 18.55 -9.60 8.66
CA VAL A 46 19.70 -10.52 8.79
C VAL A 46 19.65 -11.50 7.62
N GLU A 47 20.72 -11.59 6.84
CA GLU A 47 20.90 -12.62 5.80
C GLU A 47 21.47 -13.91 6.39
N PHE A 48 21.55 -14.96 5.56
CA PHE A 48 21.95 -16.32 5.98
C PHE A 48 23.36 -16.44 6.59
N ASP A 49 24.20 -15.41 6.45
CA ASP A 49 25.58 -15.33 6.92
C ASP A 49 25.76 -14.35 8.10
N ASP A 50 24.68 -13.99 8.79
CA ASP A 50 24.63 -13.00 9.88
C ASP A 50 25.00 -11.57 9.43
N HIS A 51 25.07 -11.29 8.13
CA HIS A 51 25.25 -9.93 7.65
C HIS A 51 23.96 -9.11 7.79
N LEU A 52 24.10 -7.93 8.39
CA LEU A 52 23.02 -6.96 8.53
C LEU A 52 22.87 -6.14 7.25
N VAL A 53 21.72 -6.27 6.59
CA VAL A 53 21.41 -5.55 5.35
C VAL A 53 20.38 -4.46 5.63
N ALA A 54 20.64 -3.27 5.09
CA ALA A 54 19.69 -2.17 5.10
C ALA A 54 18.51 -2.53 4.20
N VAL A 55 17.30 -2.58 4.77
CA VAL A 55 16.07 -2.88 4.03
C VAL A 55 15.34 -1.60 3.69
N ASP A 56 14.82 -1.52 2.47
CA ASP A 56 13.92 -0.44 2.11
C ASP A 56 12.56 -0.65 2.78
N THR A 57 12.20 0.27 3.67
CA THR A 57 10.91 0.29 4.37
C THR A 57 9.86 1.17 3.68
N SER A 58 10.16 1.65 2.47
CA SER A 58 9.39 2.69 1.79
C SER A 58 8.17 2.19 1.00
N PHE A 59 7.59 1.08 1.44
CA PHE A 59 6.50 0.40 0.75
C PHE A 59 5.17 0.45 1.49
N VAL A 60 5.15 0.87 2.76
CA VAL A 60 3.92 0.98 3.57
C VAL A 60 3.35 2.39 3.50
N TYR A 61 2.03 2.47 3.32
CA TYR A 61 1.26 3.70 3.20
C TYR A 61 0.06 3.64 4.12
N ASN A 62 -0.26 4.78 4.72
CA ASN A 62 -1.50 5.01 5.44
C ASN A 62 -2.25 6.22 4.86
N GLY A 63 -3.56 6.30 5.11
CA GLY A 63 -4.35 7.42 4.61
C GLY A 63 -5.84 7.22 4.78
N HIS A 64 -6.61 7.86 3.91
CA HIS A 64 -8.07 7.87 3.96
C HIS A 64 -8.68 7.93 2.56
N VAL A 65 -9.99 7.68 2.49
CA VAL A 65 -10.79 7.91 1.28
C VAL A 65 -11.27 9.37 1.30
N GLU A 66 -10.99 10.10 0.23
CA GLU A 66 -11.39 11.50 0.10
C GLU A 66 -12.92 11.64 0.18
N GLY A 67 -13.40 12.61 0.95
CA GLY A 67 -14.84 12.84 1.15
C GLY A 67 -15.54 11.85 2.06
N VAL A 68 -14.85 10.84 2.61
CA VAL A 68 -15.42 9.87 3.55
C VAL A 68 -14.83 10.08 4.96
N PRO A 69 -15.54 10.75 5.87
CA PRO A 69 -15.04 11.04 7.21
C PRO A 69 -14.68 9.77 7.99
N LYS A 70 -13.60 9.84 8.76
CA LYS A 70 -13.10 8.76 9.64
C LYS A 70 -12.73 7.45 8.93
N SER A 71 -12.71 7.42 7.59
CA SER A 71 -12.15 6.30 6.85
C SER A 71 -10.65 6.19 7.09
N HIS A 72 -10.15 4.96 7.07
CA HIS A 72 -8.71 4.70 7.14
C HIS A 72 -8.32 3.66 6.09
N VAL A 73 -7.10 3.81 5.58
CA VAL A 73 -6.55 2.97 4.52
C VAL A 73 -5.14 2.59 4.94
N HIS A 74 -4.82 1.31 4.87
CA HIS A 74 -3.46 0.80 5.02
C HIS A 74 -3.11 -0.02 3.79
N LEU A 75 -2.01 0.34 3.12
CA LEU A 75 -1.56 -0.36 1.91
C LEU A 75 -0.05 -0.60 1.95
N ALA A 76 0.35 -1.80 1.53
CA ALA A 76 1.70 -2.11 1.11
C ALA A 76 1.75 -2.09 -0.43
N ILE A 77 2.72 -1.41 -1.02
CA ILE A 77 2.94 -1.38 -2.47
C ILE A 77 4.35 -1.89 -2.75
N ILE A 78 4.44 -3.10 -3.31
CA ILE A 78 5.71 -3.77 -3.60
C ILE A 78 5.70 -4.12 -5.09
N ASP A 79 6.73 -3.70 -5.82
CA ASP A 79 6.87 -3.87 -7.27
C ASP A 79 5.67 -3.37 -8.10
N GLY A 80 4.96 -2.36 -7.56
CA GLY A 80 3.77 -1.78 -8.19
C GLY A 80 2.48 -2.55 -7.93
N ILE A 81 2.51 -3.60 -7.11
CA ILE A 81 1.34 -4.38 -6.67
C ILE A 81 0.92 -3.87 -5.28
N ALA A 82 -0.31 -3.38 -5.18
CA ALA A 82 -0.90 -2.94 -3.92
C ALA A 82 -1.55 -4.11 -3.19
N ARG A 83 -1.38 -4.17 -1.87
CA ARG A 83 -2.10 -5.05 -0.95
C ARG A 83 -2.52 -4.29 0.29
N GLY A 84 -3.62 -4.66 0.93
CA GLY A 84 -4.03 -4.12 2.22
C GLY A 84 -5.53 -3.95 2.33
N HIS A 85 -5.98 -2.88 3.01
CA HIS A 85 -7.40 -2.70 3.27
C HIS A 85 -7.83 -1.24 3.33
N ILE A 86 -9.13 -1.05 3.05
CA ILE A 86 -9.85 0.22 3.16
C ILE A 86 -11.00 0.00 4.14
N HIS A 87 -10.99 0.69 5.26
CA HIS A 87 -12.09 0.68 6.20
C HIS A 87 -13.02 1.87 5.98
N ILE A 88 -14.31 1.59 5.78
CA ILE A 88 -15.37 2.59 5.71
C ILE A 88 -16.24 2.48 6.98
N PRO A 89 -16.23 3.50 7.85
CA PRO A 89 -16.96 3.46 9.12
C PRO A 89 -18.46 3.24 8.92
N GLY A 90 -19.03 2.31 9.68
CA GLY A 90 -20.46 1.99 9.62
C GLY A 90 -20.90 1.20 8.38
N GLU A 91 -19.96 0.83 7.50
CA GLU A 91 -20.26 0.06 6.29
C GLU A 91 -19.48 -1.25 6.30
N THR A 92 -18.22 -1.24 5.85
CA THR A 92 -17.42 -2.46 5.70
C THR A 92 -15.92 -2.15 5.59
N THR A 93 -15.12 -3.21 5.64
CA THR A 93 -13.70 -3.18 5.28
C THR A 93 -13.51 -3.92 3.96
N TYR A 94 -12.95 -3.24 2.97
CA TYR A 94 -12.57 -3.81 1.68
C TYR A 94 -11.11 -4.26 1.74
N HIS A 95 -10.83 -5.46 1.24
CA HIS A 95 -9.48 -5.99 1.10
C HIS A 95 -9.01 -5.82 -0.35
N ILE A 96 -7.75 -5.42 -0.50
CA ILE A 96 -7.08 -5.29 -1.79
C ILE A 96 -5.98 -6.35 -1.82
N ASP A 97 -6.09 -7.27 -2.78
CA ASP A 97 -5.13 -8.35 -3.00
C ASP A 97 -4.71 -8.42 -4.47
N SER A 98 -3.60 -9.12 -4.73
CA SER A 98 -3.12 -9.30 -6.10
C SER A 98 -4.05 -10.25 -6.85
N ALA A 99 -4.53 -9.81 -8.02
CA ALA A 99 -5.30 -10.65 -8.93
C ALA A 99 -4.57 -11.95 -9.29
N GLU A 100 -3.24 -11.92 -9.42
CA GLU A 100 -2.42 -13.10 -9.75
C GLU A 100 -2.62 -14.26 -8.76
N GLN A 101 -2.93 -13.97 -7.49
CA GLN A 101 -3.17 -14.99 -6.46
C GLN A 101 -4.43 -15.82 -6.74
N TYR A 102 -5.35 -15.30 -7.56
CA TYR A 102 -6.61 -15.95 -7.90
C TYR A 102 -6.63 -16.46 -9.34
N PHE A 103 -5.76 -15.95 -10.21
CA PHE A 103 -5.69 -16.34 -11.62
C PHE A 103 -4.49 -17.25 -11.96
N SER A 104 -3.64 -17.62 -10.98
CA SER A 104 -2.52 -18.56 -11.19
C SER A 104 -2.92 -20.04 -11.24
N LYS A 105 -4.20 -20.37 -11.40
CA LYS A 105 -4.68 -21.70 -11.80
C LYS A 105 -5.71 -21.54 -12.90
N THR A 106 -5.24 -21.32 -14.12
CA THR A 106 -5.99 -21.73 -15.29
C THR A 106 -5.00 -22.43 -16.21
N ASP A 107 -4.77 -23.71 -15.91
CA ASP A 107 -4.27 -24.63 -16.91
C ASP A 107 -5.38 -24.75 -17.97
N PHE A 108 -5.16 -24.16 -19.15
CA PHE A 108 -5.84 -24.56 -20.38
C PHE A 108 -4.94 -25.55 -21.11
#